data_AF-A0A2H0DSL3-F1
#
_entry.id   AF-A0A2H0DSL3-F1
#
_cell.length_a   1.000
_cell.length_b   1.000
_cell.length_c   1.000
_cell.angle_alpha   90.00
_cell.angle_beta   90.00
_cell.angle_gamma   90.00
#
_symmetry.space_group_name_H-M   'P 1'
#
loop_
_entity.id
_entity.type
_entity.pdbx_description
1 polymer ?
#
loop_
_entity_poly.entity_id
_entity_poly.type
_entity_poly.pdbx_seq_one_letter_code
_entity_poly.pdbx_strand_id
1 'polypeptide(L)' 'MERRMTNETLEKTQIEELPREKPSSRMLRNWAKRISQGTAHAIPVYVNGSWSLQIMRGKKRRLHIELGKTN' A
#
# COMPACT_ATOMS: atom_id res chain seq x y z
N MET A 1 -13.48 -40.28 21.39
CA MET A 1 -13.31 -39.75 20.03
C MET A 1 -13.41 -38.23 20.15
N GLU A 2 -12.57 -37.47 19.43
CA GLU A 2 -12.58 -35.99 19.36
C GLU A 2 -12.06 -35.29 20.64
N ARG A 3 -11.10 -34.37 20.60
CA ARG A 3 -10.93 -33.24 19.69
C ARG A 3 -9.44 -33.01 19.41
N ARG A 4 -8.99 -33.36 18.20
CA ARG A 4 -7.78 -32.76 17.63
C ARG A 4 -8.23 -31.47 16.96
N MET A 5 -8.38 -30.42 17.75
CA MET A 5 -8.42 -29.06 17.18
C MET A 5 -7.06 -28.87 16.51
N THR A 6 -7.07 -28.88 15.19
CA THR A 6 -5.89 -28.78 14.34
C THR A 6 -5.20 -27.45 14.58
N ASN A 7 -3.93 -27.52 14.99
CA ASN A 7 -3.04 -26.36 15.16
C ASN A 7 -2.95 -25.47 13.90
N GLU A 8 -3.42 -25.97 12.74
CA GLU A 8 -3.54 -25.23 11.48
C GLU A 8 -4.54 -24.06 11.52
N THR A 9 -5.48 -24.04 12.48
CA THR A 9 -6.49 -22.97 12.55
C THR A 9 -5.96 -21.70 13.23
N LEU A 10 -4.83 -21.79 13.95
CA LEU A 10 -4.25 -20.66 14.69
C LEU A 10 -3.18 -19.87 13.92
N GLU A 11 -2.64 -20.41 12.83
CA GLU A 11 -1.63 -19.71 12.02
C GLU A 11 -2.22 -18.60 11.12
N LYS A 12 -3.54 -18.58 10.91
CA LYS A 12 -4.19 -17.61 10.01
C LYS A 12 -4.48 -16.24 10.64
N THR A 13 -4.25 -16.05 11.93
CA THR A 13 -4.74 -14.85 12.64
C THR A 13 -3.64 -13.93 13.18
N GLN A 14 -2.37 -14.21 12.88
CA GLN A 14 -1.24 -13.43 13.40
C GLN A 14 -0.17 -13.18 12.32
N ILE A 15 -0.59 -12.71 11.14
CA ILE A 15 0.30 -11.80 10.41
C ILE A 15 0.16 -10.47 11.16
N GLU A 16 0.93 -10.29 12.23
CA GLU A 16 1.14 -8.97 12.82
C GLU A 16 1.52 -8.06 11.65
N GLU A 17 0.66 -7.08 11.34
CA GLU A 17 0.96 -6.09 10.31
C GLU A 17 2.23 -5.37 10.76
N LEU A 18 3.38 -5.81 10.21
CA LEU A 18 4.64 -5.10 10.39
C LEU A 18 4.36 -3.63 10.11
N PRO A 19 4.78 -2.72 11.00
CA PRO A 19 4.44 -1.32 10.89
C PRO A 19 4.83 -0.83 9.50
N ARG A 20 3.83 -0.41 8.71
CA ARG A 20 4.07 0.06 7.34
C ARG A 20 5.11 1.16 7.40
N GLU A 21 6.29 0.91 6.83
CA GLU A 21 7.39 1.87 6.86
C GLU A 21 6.90 3.19 6.29
N LYS A 22 6.86 4.22 7.13
CA LYS A 22 6.51 5.56 6.68
C LYS A 22 7.67 6.09 5.83
N PRO A 23 7.40 6.59 4.61
CA PRO A 23 8.45 7.17 3.80
C PRO A 23 9.06 8.39 4.52
N SER A 24 10.37 8.57 4.39
CA SER A 24 11.04 9.73 4.97
C SER A 24 10.50 11.04 4.39
N SER A 25 10.56 12.13 5.15
CA SER A 25 10.12 13.46 4.70
C SER A 25 10.84 13.92 3.42
N ARG A 26 12.10 13.52 3.22
CA ARG A 26 12.85 13.79 1.99
C ARG A 26 12.28 13.03 0.79
N MET A 27 11.78 11.81 0.98
CA MET A 27 11.10 11.06 -0.08
C MET A 27 9.78 11.72 -0.47
N LEU A 28 8.98 12.13 0.51
CA LEU A 28 7.72 12.83 0.28
C LEU A 28 7.92 14.14 -0.50
N ARG A 29 8.90 14.97 -0.11
CA ARG A 29 9.24 16.20 -0.84
C ARG A 29 9.66 15.94 -2.29
N ASN A 30 10.43 14.87 -2.55
CA ASN A 30 10.83 14.52 -3.91
C ASN A 30 9.63 14.10 -4.78
N TRP A 31 8.68 13.34 -4.21
CA TRP A 31 7.45 13.02 -4.92
C TRP A 31 6.63 14.28 -5.20
N ALA A 32 6.41 15.13 -4.19
CA ALA A 32 5.69 16.40 -4.35
C ALA A 32 6.29 17.28 -5.45
N LYS A 33 7.62 17.43 -5.48
CA LYS A 33 8.33 18.19 -6.51
C LYS A 33 8.11 17.61 -7.91
N ARG A 34 8.15 16.28 -8.07
CA ARG A 34 7.91 15.66 -9.39
C ARG A 34 6.48 15.83 -9.86
N ILE A 35 5.51 15.74 -8.95
CA ILE A 35 4.10 15.97 -9.23
C ILE A 35 3.91 17.42 -9.68
N SER A 36 4.44 18.40 -8.93
CA SER A 36 4.30 19.82 -9.27
C SER A 36 4.98 20.19 -10.59
N GLN A 37 6.04 19.46 -10.98
CA GLN A 37 6.72 19.64 -12.27
C GLN A 37 6.06 18.88 -13.43
N GLY A 38 5.00 18.09 -13.19
CA GLY A 38 4.37 17.28 -14.24
C GLY A 38 5.20 16.09 -14.73
N THR A 39 6.26 15.71 -14.01
CA THR A 39 7.20 14.63 -14.39
C THR A 39 6.94 13.32 -13.62
N ALA A 40 5.88 13.29 -12.82
CA ALA A 40 5.45 12.11 -12.08
C ALA A 40 4.62 11.21 -13.00
N HIS A 41 4.98 9.92 -13.05
CA HIS A 41 4.13 8.90 -13.66
C HIS A 41 3.17 8.37 -12.61
N ALA A 42 1.92 8.82 -12.70
CA ALA A 42 0.83 8.38 -11.85
C ALA A 42 0.04 7.27 -12.55
N ILE A 43 -0.25 6.19 -11.83
CA ILE A 43 -1.02 5.05 -12.30
C ILE A 43 -2.27 4.95 -11.42
N PRO A 44 -3.47 5.23 -11.95
CA PRO A 44 -4.71 4.99 -11.22
C PRO A 44 -4.96 3.48 -11.15
N VAL A 45 -5.37 3.01 -9.98
CA VAL A 45 -5.62 1.59 -9.71
C VAL A 45 -6.94 1.45 -8.98
N TYR A 46 -7.86 0.67 -9.54
CA TYR A 46 -9.13 0.32 -8.94
C TYR A 46 -9.15 -1.16 -8.56
N VAL A 47 -9.32 -1.45 -7.27
CA VAL A 47 -9.36 -2.82 -6.75
C VAL A 47 -10.44 -2.88 -5.67
N ASN A 48 -11.32 -3.88 -5.73
CA ASN A 48 -12.37 -4.15 -4.73
C ASN A 48 -13.17 -2.90 -4.31
N GLY A 49 -13.69 -2.13 -5.27
CA GLY A 49 -14.50 -0.95 -4.95
C GLY A 49 -13.71 0.31 -4.60
N SER A 50 -12.37 0.21 -4.49
CA SER A 50 -11.52 1.29 -3.96
C SER A 50 -10.61 1.85 -5.04
N TRP A 51 -10.58 3.18 -5.14
CA TRP A 51 -9.63 3.89 -5.99
C TRP A 51 -8.34 4.18 -5.23
N SER A 52 -7.22 4.04 -5.92
CA SER A 52 -5.94 4.50 -5.43
C SER A 52 -5.06 5.04 -6.55
N LEU A 53 -4.11 5.89 -6.17
CA LEU A 53 -3.13 6.48 -7.07
C LEU A 53 -1.74 6.00 -6.69
N GLN A 54 -1.01 5.46 -7.67
CA GLN A 54 0.35 4.98 -7.50
C GLN A 54 1.32 5.90 -8.24
N ILE A 55 2.31 6.45 -7.54
CA ILE A 55 3.28 7.40 -8.11
C ILE A 55 4.67 6.78 -8.07
N MET A 56 5.22 6.52 -9.25
CA MET A 56 6.51 5.84 -9.39
C MET A 56 7.69 6.80 -9.19
N ARG A 57 8.71 6.36 -8.45
CA ARG A 57 10.03 7.00 -8.36
C ARG A 57 11.12 6.00 -8.78
N GLY A 58 11.43 6.03 -10.07
CA GLY A 58 12.32 5.04 -10.68
C GLY A 58 11.70 3.65 -10.66
N LYS A 59 12.54 2.60 -10.71
CA LYS A 59 12.07 1.20 -10.81
C LYS A 59 11.67 0.55 -9.49
N LYS A 60 12.09 1.09 -8.34
CA LYS A 60 12.01 0.39 -7.04
C LYS A 60 11.01 0.98 -6.05
N ARG A 61 10.59 2.24 -6.21
CA ARG A 61 9.83 2.96 -5.19
C ARG A 61 8.52 3.48 -5.77
N ARG A 62 7.43 3.27 -5.03
CA ARG A 62 6.09 3.70 -5.36
C ARG A 62 5.49 4.39 -4.14
N LEU A 63 4.91 5.57 -4.34
CA LEU A 63 4.01 6.18 -3.36
C LEU A 63 2.60 5.72 -3.69
N HIS A 64 1.87 5.23 -2.68
CA HIS A 64 0.48 4.79 -2.81
C HIS A 64 -0.40 5.77 -2.04
N ILE A 65 -1.42 6.30 -2.69
CA ILE A 65 -2.39 7.22 -2.12
C ILE A 65 -3.75 6.57 -2.30
N GLU A 66 -4.40 6.20 -1.20
CA GLU A 66 -5.76 5.70 -1.21
C GLU A 66 -6.72 6.88 -1.35
N LEU A 67 -7.62 6.82 -2.33
CA LEU A 67 -8.58 7.90 -2.62
C LEU A 67 -9.95 7.64 -1.98
N GLY A 68 -10.19 6.41 -1.52
CA GLY A 68 -11.42 5.98 -0.86
C GLY A 68 -12.19 4.91 -1.63
N LYS A 69 -13.27 4.43 -1.01
CA LYS A 69 -14.22 3.49 -1.60
C LYS A 69 -15.31 4.23 -2.35
N THR A 70 -15.62 3.74 -3.53
CA THR A 70 -16.86 4.12 -4.23
C THR A 70 -17.96 3.29 -3.59
N ASN A 71 -18.87 3.96 -2.86
CA ASN A 71 -20.07 3.34 -2.30
C ASN A 71 -21.07 2.99 -3.40
#